data_AF-A0A6J7FXU4-F1
#
_entry.id   AF-A0A6J7FXU4-F1
#
_cell.length_a   1.000
_cell.length_b   1.000
_cell.length_c   1.000
_cell.angle_alpha   90.00
_cell.angle_beta   90.00
_cell.angle_gamma   90.00
#
_symmetry.space_group_name_H-M   'P 1'
#
loop_
_entity.id
_entity.type
_entity.pdbx_description
1 polymer ?
#
loop_
_entity_poly.entity_id
_entity_poly.type
_entity_poly.pdbx_seq_one_letter_code
_entity_poly.pdbx_strand_id
1 'polypeptide(L)'
;MAGSSGRASLQAPVRITDGSWAASLAHGTPADRKAAEAWRAGLGDPPTLRVDPVTLRTCRDDEDSGTQLTGCVKTYVPDIRTGSPPSRWRAVLLVTKANGTLLLDFLAFGKGHPGSDLPPGQRHAHQRPSVYQLAHDALQRLS
;
A
#
# COMPACT_ATOMS: atom_id res chain seq x y z
N MET A 1 -31.64 25.97 0.39
CA MET A 1 -31.45 24.51 0.43
C MET A 1 -30.13 24.19 -0.26
N ALA A 2 -29.07 23.96 0.51
CA ALA A 2 -27.75 23.64 -0.04
C ALA A 2 -27.72 22.16 -0.41
N GLY A 3 -27.66 21.87 -1.71
CA GLY A 3 -27.48 20.51 -2.22
C GLY A 3 -26.10 19.99 -1.85
N SER A 4 -26.02 19.17 -0.81
CA SER A 4 -24.86 18.33 -0.56
C SER A 4 -24.75 17.35 -1.74
N SER A 5 -23.89 17.69 -2.71
CA SER A 5 -23.45 16.74 -3.73
C SER A 5 -22.62 15.67 -3.01
N GLY A 6 -23.29 14.62 -2.54
CA GLY A 6 -22.63 13.44 -2.02
C GLY A 6 -21.72 12.90 -3.13
N ARG A 7 -20.40 13.11 -3.01
CA ARG A 7 -19.43 12.44 -3.89
C ARG A 7 -19.68 10.95 -3.73
N ALA A 8 -20.18 10.31 -4.80
CA ALA A 8 -20.23 8.87 -4.87
C ALA A 8 -18.84 8.34 -4.51
N SER A 9 -18.77 7.53 -3.46
CA SER A 9 -17.55 6.86 -3.06
C SER A 9 -17.16 5.90 -4.19
N LEU A 10 -16.21 6.30 -5.02
CA LEU A 10 -15.72 5.44 -6.11
C LEU A 10 -15.07 4.19 -5.50
N GLN A 11 -15.41 3.02 -6.00
CA GLN A 11 -14.75 1.76 -5.64
C GLN A 11 -13.99 1.24 -6.86
N ALA A 12 -12.77 0.77 -6.63
CA ALA A 12 -11.94 0.17 -7.68
C ALA A 12 -11.59 -1.27 -7.31
N PRO A 13 -11.73 -2.23 -8.24
CA PRO A 13 -11.23 -3.59 -8.04
C PRO A 13 -9.72 -3.58 -7.80
N VAL A 14 -9.27 -4.41 -6.87
CA VAL A 14 -7.86 -4.62 -6.57
C VAL A 14 -7.43 -5.98 -7.11
N ARG A 15 -6.50 -6.01 -8.07
CA ARG A 15 -5.92 -7.27 -8.55
C ARG A 15 -4.68 -7.60 -7.72
N ILE A 16 -4.72 -8.75 -7.04
CA ILE A 16 -3.60 -9.28 -6.27
C ILE A 16 -3.12 -10.55 -6.95
N THR A 17 -1.83 -10.61 -7.28
CA THR A 17 -1.21 -11.82 -7.84
C THR A 17 -0.42 -12.56 -6.76
N ASP A 18 -0.35 -13.88 -6.85
CA ASP A 18 0.40 -14.70 -5.89
C ASP A 18 1.87 -14.29 -5.80
N GLY A 19 2.49 -13.91 -6.93
CA GLY A 19 3.87 -13.44 -6.98
C GLY A 19 4.10 -12.15 -6.19
N SER A 20 3.28 -11.11 -6.45
CA SER A 20 3.36 -9.83 -5.73
C SER A 20 3.07 -9.99 -4.23
N TRP A 21 2.13 -10.88 -3.89
CA TRP A 21 1.77 -11.19 -2.52
C TRP A 21 2.91 -11.90 -1.79
N ALA A 22 3.44 -12.99 -2.37
CA ALA A 22 4.54 -13.75 -1.79
C ALA A 22 5.80 -12.88 -1.60
N ALA A 23 6.15 -12.06 -2.59
CA ALA A 23 7.28 -11.14 -2.51
C ALA A 23 7.14 -10.14 -1.35
N SER A 24 5.93 -9.62 -1.11
CA SER A 24 5.65 -8.71 0.00
C SER A 24 5.88 -9.36 1.37
N LEU A 25 5.63 -10.67 1.48
CA LEU A 25 5.70 -11.40 2.74
C LEU A 25 7.05 -12.06 3.00
N ALA A 26 7.91 -12.19 1.97
CA ALA A 26 9.20 -12.87 2.04
C ALA A 26 10.13 -12.29 3.13
N HIS A 27 10.09 -10.96 3.32
CA HIS A 27 10.91 -10.26 4.31
C HIS A 27 10.12 -9.83 5.57
N GLY A 28 8.86 -10.25 5.67
CA GLY A 28 7.95 -9.85 6.74
C GLY A 28 8.12 -10.67 8.02
N THR A 29 8.01 -10.01 9.16
CA THR A 29 7.82 -10.66 10.47
C THR A 29 6.42 -11.24 10.59
N PRO A 30 6.12 -12.10 11.58
CA PRO A 30 4.75 -12.57 11.84
C PRO A 30 3.74 -11.43 12.00
N ALA A 31 4.14 -10.30 12.60
CA ALA A 31 3.29 -9.12 12.72
C ALA A 31 3.01 -8.46 11.37
N ASP A 32 3.99 -8.43 10.46
CA ASP A 32 3.82 -7.89 9.11
C ASP A 32 2.85 -8.77 8.30
N ARG A 33 2.96 -10.11 8.41
CA ARG A 33 2.03 -11.06 7.76
C ARG A 33 0.61 -10.89 8.26
N LYS A 34 0.41 -10.84 9.59
CA LYS A 34 -0.91 -10.61 10.18
C LYS A 34 -1.54 -9.29 9.70
N ALA A 35 -0.75 -8.23 9.61
CA ALA A 35 -1.23 -6.94 9.11
C ALA A 35 -1.60 -7.01 7.62
N ALA A 36 -0.81 -7.72 6.80
CA ALA A 36 -1.09 -7.92 5.39
C ALA A 36 -2.40 -8.70 5.19
N GLU A 37 -2.55 -9.83 5.89
CA GLU A 37 -3.76 -10.67 5.84
C GLU A 37 -5.00 -9.88 6.27
N ALA A 38 -4.91 -9.11 7.36
CA ALA A 38 -6.00 -8.26 7.82
C ALA A 38 -6.37 -7.19 6.77
N TRP A 39 -5.38 -6.56 6.14
CA TRP A 39 -5.63 -5.61 5.05
C TRP A 39 -6.30 -6.28 3.85
N ARG A 40 -5.81 -7.45 3.41
CA ARG A 40 -6.39 -8.19 2.28
C ARG A 40 -7.81 -8.65 2.58
N ALA A 41 -8.08 -9.15 3.78
CA ALA A 41 -9.42 -9.52 4.21
C ALA A 41 -10.37 -8.31 4.22
N GLY A 42 -9.87 -7.13 4.56
CA GLY A 42 -10.63 -5.87 4.54
C GLY A 42 -11.06 -5.40 3.14
N LEU A 43 -10.49 -5.95 2.06
CA LEU A 43 -10.90 -5.65 0.68
C LEU A 43 -12.19 -6.39 0.27
N GLY A 44 -12.61 -7.41 1.03
CA GLY A 44 -13.75 -8.25 0.69
C GLY A 44 -13.49 -9.23 -0.45
N ASP A 45 -14.57 -9.87 -0.91
CA ASP A 45 -14.59 -10.80 -2.05
C ASP A 45 -15.76 -10.42 -3.00
N PRO A 46 -15.49 -9.93 -4.23
CA PRO A 46 -14.17 -9.71 -4.81
C PRO A 46 -13.40 -8.55 -4.14
N PRO A 47 -12.06 -8.56 -4.18
CA PRO A 47 -11.24 -7.52 -3.54
C PRO A 47 -11.47 -6.15 -4.18
N THR A 48 -11.93 -5.19 -3.38
CA THR A 48 -12.22 -3.82 -3.80
C THR A 48 -11.69 -2.80 -2.80
N LEU A 49 -11.27 -1.64 -3.29
CA LEU A 49 -10.82 -0.54 -2.45
C LEU A 49 -11.59 0.74 -2.75
N ARG A 50 -11.94 1.47 -1.70
CA ARG A 50 -12.52 2.81 -1.79
C ARG A 50 -11.47 3.81 -2.28
N VAL A 51 -11.81 4.52 -3.35
CA VAL A 51 -10.99 5.56 -3.98
C VAL A 51 -11.43 6.92 -3.46
N ASP A 52 -10.73 7.41 -2.45
CA ASP A 52 -10.84 8.80 -2.01
C ASP A 52 -9.49 9.34 -1.51
N PRO A 53 -9.31 10.67 -1.39
CA PRO A 53 -8.05 11.27 -0.99
C PRO A 53 -7.59 10.92 0.44
N VAL A 54 -8.50 10.43 1.29
CA VAL A 54 -8.16 10.00 2.65
C VAL A 54 -7.54 8.61 2.61
N THR A 55 -8.03 7.76 1.72
CA THR A 55 -7.67 6.34 1.59
C THR A 55 -6.49 6.12 0.63
N LEU A 56 -6.39 6.91 -0.44
CA LEU A 56 -5.36 6.79 -1.47
C LEU A 56 -4.55 8.08 -1.60
N ARG A 57 -3.23 7.95 -1.49
CA ARG A 57 -2.27 9.04 -1.71
C ARG A 57 -1.36 8.69 -2.87
N THR A 58 -1.00 9.67 -3.69
CA THR A 58 0.01 9.48 -4.74
C THR A 58 1.34 9.07 -4.11
N CYS A 59 2.08 8.21 -4.82
CA CYS A 59 3.48 7.96 -4.51
C CYS A 59 4.34 9.11 -5.09
N ARG A 60 4.15 10.33 -4.57
CA ARG A 60 4.85 11.55 -5.01
C ARG A 60 5.18 12.49 -3.85
N ASP A 61 6.44 12.95 -3.87
CA ASP A 61 6.92 14.31 -3.60
C ASP A 61 7.07 14.85 -2.17
N ASP A 62 7.52 14.04 -1.20
CA ASP A 62 8.03 14.62 0.07
C ASP A 62 9.48 14.25 0.43
N GLU A 63 10.15 13.30 -0.25
CA GLU A 63 11.52 12.92 0.16
C GLU A 63 12.42 12.39 -0.97
N ASP A 64 13.69 12.82 -0.96
CA ASP A 64 14.82 12.38 -1.81
C ASP A 64 15.18 10.87 -1.67
N SER A 65 14.35 10.08 -0.98
CA SER A 65 14.67 8.74 -0.48
C SER A 65 14.22 7.57 -1.40
N GLY A 66 13.86 7.84 -2.66
CA GLY A 66 13.49 6.78 -3.62
C GLY A 66 12.07 6.24 -3.45
N THR A 67 11.11 7.10 -3.07
CA THR A 67 9.69 6.76 -2.91
C THR A 67 8.80 7.20 -4.09
N GLN A 68 9.42 7.73 -5.15
CA GLN A 68 8.74 8.20 -6.35
C GLN A 68 8.38 7.03 -7.27
N LEU A 69 7.09 6.71 -7.32
CA LEU A 69 6.55 5.64 -8.17
C LEU A 69 5.44 6.25 -9.04
N THR A 70 5.80 6.73 -10.23
CA THR A 70 4.84 7.35 -11.16
C THR A 70 3.71 6.37 -11.49
N GLY A 71 2.46 6.84 -11.44
CA GLY A 71 1.28 6.01 -11.65
C GLY A 71 0.88 5.16 -10.44
N CYS A 72 1.64 5.18 -9.35
CA CYS A 72 1.31 4.43 -8.15
C CYS A 72 0.62 5.30 -7.09
N VAL A 73 -0.22 4.64 -6.31
CA VAL A 73 -0.86 5.16 -5.11
C VAL A 73 -0.53 4.27 -3.92
N LYS A 74 -0.59 4.83 -2.72
CA LYS A 74 -0.41 4.11 -1.45
C LYS A 74 -1.62 4.32 -0.56
N THR A 75 -1.96 3.29 0.21
CA THR A 75 -2.96 3.35 1.26
C THR A 75 -2.35 3.02 2.63
N TYR A 76 -2.90 3.62 3.67
CA TYR A 76 -2.53 3.37 5.05
C TYR A 76 -3.35 2.20 5.55
N VAL A 77 -2.68 1.18 6.08
CA VAL A 77 -3.37 0.08 6.77
C VAL A 77 -3.70 0.58 8.16
N PRO A 78 -4.95 0.54 8.65
CA PRO A 78 -5.24 0.89 10.05
C PRO A 78 -4.51 -0.06 11.02
N ASP A 79 -4.02 0.44 12.17
CA ASP A 79 -3.50 -0.47 13.22
C ASP A 79 -4.69 -1.21 13.84
N ILE A 80 -4.66 -2.56 13.80
CA ILE A 80 -5.75 -3.40 14.30
C ILE A 80 -6.10 -3.19 15.77
N ARG A 81 -5.17 -2.63 16.58
CA ARG A 81 -5.39 -2.36 18.01
C ARG A 81 -6.07 -1.02 18.25
N THR A 82 -5.83 -0.03 17.39
CA THR A 82 -6.31 1.36 17.60
C THR A 82 -7.34 1.78 16.56
N GLY A 83 -7.54 0.99 15.50
CA GLY A 83 -8.43 1.29 14.37
C GLY A 83 -8.03 2.54 13.58
N SER A 84 -6.96 3.25 13.97
CA SER A 84 -6.62 4.56 13.46
C SER A 84 -5.41 4.51 12.52
N PRO A 85 -5.46 5.16 11.35
CA PRO A 85 -4.25 5.60 10.68
C PRO A 85 -3.59 6.74 11.48
N PRO A 86 -2.27 6.94 11.38
CA PRO A 86 -1.32 6.25 10.50
C PRO A 86 -0.65 5.05 11.17
N SER A 87 -0.91 3.82 10.72
CA SER A 87 -0.02 2.72 11.08
C SER A 87 1.32 2.82 10.33
N ARG A 88 2.29 1.99 10.72
CA ARG A 88 3.57 1.84 10.01
C ARG A 88 3.47 1.08 8.68
N TRP A 89 2.37 0.39 8.43
CA TRP A 89 2.17 -0.45 7.24
C TRP A 89 1.46 0.28 6.12
N ARG A 90 1.86 -0.03 4.89
CA ARG A 90 1.29 0.51 3.65
C ARG A 90 1.06 -0.64 2.68
N ALA A 91 0.07 -0.46 1.82
CA ALA A 91 -0.02 -1.16 0.56
C ALA A 91 0.19 -0.17 -0.58
N VAL A 92 0.99 -0.56 -1.58
CA VAL A 92 1.27 0.22 -2.79
C VAL A 92 0.60 -0.48 -3.97
N LEU A 93 -0.08 0.33 -4.78
CA LEU A 93 -0.92 -0.10 -5.88
C LEU A 93 -0.54 0.70 -7.13
N LEU A 94 -0.47 0.06 -8.29
CA LEU A 94 -0.38 0.72 -9.58
C LEU A 94 -1.80 1.05 -10.07
N VAL A 95 -2.02 2.30 -10.45
CA VAL A 95 -3.27 2.73 -11.07
C VAL A 95 -3.24 2.31 -12.54
N THR A 96 -4.11 1.38 -12.92
CA THR A 96 -4.29 0.96 -14.31
C THR A 96 -5.69 1.28 -14.80
N LYS A 97 -5.82 1.44 -16.12
CA LYS A 97 -7.10 1.63 -16.78
C LYS A 97 -7.27 0.54 -17.82
N ALA A 98 -8.29 -0.29 -17.66
CA ALA A 98 -8.61 -1.35 -18.61
C ALA A 98 -10.05 -1.15 -19.11
N ASN A 99 -10.24 -1.02 -20.43
CA ASN A 99 -11.55 -0.85 -21.07
C ASN A 99 -12.40 0.28 -20.47
N GLY A 100 -11.76 1.40 -20.09
CA GLY A 100 -12.45 2.53 -19.46
C GLY A 100 -12.58 2.44 -17.94
N THR A 101 -12.35 1.26 -17.35
CA THR A 101 -12.49 1.00 -15.91
C THR A 101 -11.17 1.22 -15.17
N LEU A 102 -11.26 1.89 -14.03
CA LEU A 102 -10.16 2.04 -13.08
C LEU A 102 -9.91 0.69 -12.38
N LEU A 103 -8.65 0.25 -12.39
CA LEU A 103 -8.17 -0.93 -11.68
C LEU A 103 -6.96 -0.56 -10.82
N LEU A 104 -6.79 -1.28 -9.73
CA LEU A 104 -5.66 -1.11 -8.82
C LEU A 104 -4.86 -2.42 -8.76
N ASP A 105 -3.68 -2.41 -9.36
CA ASP A 105 -2.79 -3.57 -9.36
C ASP A 105 -1.92 -3.55 -8.12
N PHE A 106 -2.03 -4.58 -7.28
CA PHE A 106 -1.22 -4.68 -6.07
C PHE A 106 0.25 -4.93 -6.42
N LEU A 107 1.11 -4.03 -5.91
CA LEU A 107 2.56 -4.14 -6.11
C LEU A 107 3.26 -4.66 -4.86
N ALA A 108 2.97 -4.06 -3.70
CA ALA A 108 3.68 -4.39 -2.47
C ALA A 108 2.89 -4.08 -1.20
N PHE A 109 3.16 -4.86 -0.15
CA PHE A 109 2.77 -4.59 1.23
C PHE A 109 4.02 -4.54 2.12
N GLY A 110 4.08 -3.59 3.05
CA GLY A 110 5.18 -3.54 4.00
C GLY A 110 5.21 -2.28 4.85
N LYS A 111 6.29 -2.11 5.60
CA LYS A 111 6.54 -0.87 6.35
C LYS A 111 6.98 0.24 5.40
N GLY A 112 6.48 1.45 5.61
CA GLY A 112 6.91 2.63 4.84
C GLY A 112 8.39 2.96 5.05
N HIS A 113 8.83 2.97 6.30
CA HIS A 113 10.21 3.27 6.69
C HIS A 113 10.67 2.23 7.73
N PRO A 114 11.16 1.05 7.32
CA PRO A 114 11.65 0.05 8.25
C PRO A 114 12.85 0.62 9.05
N GLY A 115 12.78 0.55 10.38
CA GLY A 115 13.84 1.06 11.26
C GLY A 115 13.62 2.48 11.79
N SER A 116 12.57 3.19 11.37
CA SER A 116 12.18 4.46 12.03
C SER A 116 11.71 4.25 13.47
N ASP A 117 11.27 3.04 13.80
CA ASP A 117 10.91 2.56 15.13
C ASP A 117 12.11 2.14 15.99
N LEU A 118 13.34 2.24 15.46
CA LEU A 118 14.56 1.85 16.16
C LEU A 118 15.40 3.06 16.63
N PRO A 119 16.15 2.91 17.74
CA PRO A 119 17.14 3.89 18.16
C PRO A 119 18.13 4.21 17.02
N PRO A 120 18.63 5.46 16.89
CA PRO A 120 19.51 5.88 15.79
C PRO A 120 20.69 4.94 15.52
N GLY A 121 21.31 4.36 16.55
CA GLY A 121 22.44 3.42 16.42
C GLY A 121 22.09 2.01 15.97
N GLN A 122 20.80 1.64 15.88
CA GLN A 122 20.34 0.31 15.47
C GLN A 122 19.62 0.29 14.12
N ARG A 123 19.48 1.45 13.46
CA ARG A 123 18.78 1.57 12.17
C ARG A 123 19.43 0.75 11.06
N HIS A 124 20.75 0.61 11.11
CA HIS A 124 21.53 -0.18 10.14
C HIS A 124 21.43 -1.70 10.36
N ALA A 125 21.04 -2.16 11.55
CA ALA A 125 21.02 -3.58 11.91
C ALA A 125 19.82 -4.34 11.31
N HIS A 126 18.82 -3.64 10.78
CA HIS A 126 17.65 -4.25 10.17
C HIS A 126 17.51 -3.81 8.71
N GLN A 127 18.31 -4.43 7.84
CA GLN A 127 18.26 -4.26 6.38
C GLN A 127 17.02 -4.95 5.76
N ARG A 128 15.83 -4.59 6.22
CA ARG A 128 14.60 -5.00 5.54
C ARG A 128 14.24 -3.96 4.50
N PRO A 129 13.84 -4.38 3.28
CA PRO A 129 13.40 -3.44 2.27
C PRO A 129 12.16 -2.69 2.75
N SER A 130 12.07 -1.41 2.38
CA SER A 130 10.83 -0.64 2.52
C SER A 130 9.78 -1.14 1.54
N VAL A 131 8.51 -0.83 1.81
CA VAL A 131 7.42 -1.12 0.87
C VAL A 131 7.64 -0.48 -0.50
N TYR A 132 8.35 0.66 -0.56
CA TYR A 132 8.62 1.36 -1.81
C TYR A 132 9.70 0.66 -2.62
N GLN A 133 10.73 0.12 -1.98
CA GLN A 133 11.73 -0.73 -2.64
C GLN A 133 11.08 -1.99 -3.21
N LEU A 134 10.22 -2.65 -2.42
CA LEU A 134 9.45 -3.80 -2.90
C LEU A 134 8.55 -3.45 -4.10
N ALA A 135 7.93 -2.27 -4.09
CA ALA A 135 7.09 -1.81 -5.19
C ALA A 135 7.90 -1.47 -6.45
N HIS A 136 9.11 -0.89 -6.32
CA HIS A 136 10.03 -0.69 -7.45
C HIS A 136 10.42 -2.01 -8.10
N ASP A 137 10.84 -2.99 -7.29
CA ASP A 137 11.20 -4.33 -7.78
C ASP A 137 10.02 -5.00 -8.48
N ALA A 138 8.80 -4.82 -7.96
CA ALA A 138 7.60 -5.36 -8.59
C ALA A 138 7.33 -4.70 -9.96
N LEU A 139 7.46 -3.37 -10.08
CA LEU A 139 7.28 -2.67 -11.36
C LEU A 139 8.29 -3.11 -12.42
N GLN A 140 9.56 -3.30 -12.04
CA GLN A 140 10.61 -3.76 -12.96
C GLN A 140 10.34 -5.16 -13.53
N ARG A 141 9.54 -5.98 -12.86
CA ARG A 141 9.13 -7.31 -13.35
C ARG A 141 7.91 -7.26 -14.27
N LEU A 142 7.23 -6.12 -14.35
CA LEU A 142 6.06 -5.91 -15.20
C LEU A 142 6.39 -5.23 -16.54
N SER A 143 7.57 -4.62 -16.65
CA SER A 143 8.14 -3.99 -17.85
C SER A 143 8.92 -4.99 -18.70
#